data_AF-A0A3C2DU88-F1
#
_entry.id   AF-A0A3C2DU88-F1
#
_cell.length_a   1.000
_cell.length_b   1.000
_cell.length_c   1.000
_cell.angle_alpha   90.00
_cell.angle_beta   90.00
_cell.angle_gamma   90.00
#
_symmetry.space_group_name_H-M   'P 1'
#
loop_
_entity.id
_entity.type
_entity.pdbx_description
1 polymer ?
#
loop_
_entity_poly.entity_id
_entity_poly.type
_entity_poly.pdbx_seq_one_letter_code
_entity_poly.pdbx_strand_id
1 'polypeptide(L)' 'MEQNKIDRINFLAKKQKGEGLSPDEKEEQAILRREYI' A
#
# COMPACT_ATOMS: atom_id res chain seq x y z
N MET A 1 -13.98 -0.08 2.36
CA MET A 1 -12.65 -0.02 3.00
C MET A 1 -12.59 1.17 3.94
N GLU A 2 -11.95 1.04 5.11
CA GLU A 2 -11.76 2.15 6.06
C GLU A 2 -10.74 3.19 5.57
N GLN A 3 -10.89 4.46 5.97
CA GLN A 3 -10.01 5.57 5.56
C GLN A 3 -8.53 5.28 5.87
N ASN A 4 -8.24 4.67 7.03
CA ASN A 4 -6.89 4.29 7.44
C ASN A 4 -6.19 3.36 6.42
N LYS A 5 -6.94 2.45 5.79
CA LYS A 5 -6.39 1.55 4.77
C LYS A 5 -6.12 2.27 3.45
N ILE A 6 -6.97 3.22 3.08
CA ILE A 6 -6.75 4.09 1.90
C ILE A 6 -5.49 4.94 2.10
N ASP A 7 -5.34 5.52 3.29
CA ASP A 7 -4.16 6.31 3.64
C ASP A 7 -2.89 5.44 3.61
N ARG A 8 -2.99 4.19 4.06
CA ARG A 8 -1.90 3.21 3.98
C ARG A 8 -1.55 2.87 2.53
N ILE A 9 -2.52 2.67 1.65
CA ILE A 9 -2.30 2.46 0.21
C ILE A 9 -1.54 3.66 -0.40
N ASN A 10 -1.95 4.88 -0.07
CA ASN A 10 -1.32 6.11 -0.55
C ASN A 10 0.12 6.26 -0.03
N PHE A 11 0.35 5.95 1.25
CA PHE A 11 1.68 5.93 1.84
C PHE A 11 2.61 4.94 1.11
N LEU A 12 2.17 3.69 0.93
CA LEU A 12 2.94 2.66 0.23
C LEU A 12 3.19 3.05 -1.23
N ALA A 13 2.22 3.66 -1.90
CA ALA A 13 2.39 4.16 -3.27
C ALA A 13 3.43 5.28 -3.36
N LYS A 14 3.46 6.20 -2.39
CA LYS A 14 4.49 7.26 -2.32
C LYS A 14 5.87 6.67 -2.05
N LYS A 15 5.98 5.75 -1.10
CA LYS A 15 7.25 5.08 -0.75
C LYS A 15 7.80 4.27 -1.92
N GLN A 16 6.95 3.54 -2.64
CA GLN A 16 7.31 2.79 -3.84
C GLN A 16 7.97 3.65 -4.93
N LYS A 17 7.52 4.91 -5.10
CA LYS A 17 8.09 5.84 -6.09
C LYS A 17 9.46 6.41 -5.69
N GLY A 18 9.77 6.42 -4.40
CA GLY A 18 11.03 6.97 -3.88
C GLY A 18 12.00 5.85 -3.51
N GLU A 19 11.99 5.47 -2.24
CA GLU A 19 12.89 4.49 -1.64
C GLU A 19 12.63 3.04 -2.10
N GLY A 20 11.47 2.79 -2.69
CA GLY A 20 11.00 1.44 -2.98
C GLY A 20 10.32 0.79 -1.77
N LEU A 21 9.68 -0.35 -2.01
CA LEU A 21 9.02 -1.14 -0.96
C LEU A 21 9.85 -2.37 -0.60
N SER A 22 9.87 -2.71 0.68
CA SER A 22 10.34 -4.03 1.12
C SER A 22 9.44 -5.14 0.58
N PRO A 23 9.87 -6.42 0.61
CA PRO A 23 9.02 -7.55 0.22
C PRO A 23 7.68 -7.57 0.98
N ASP A 24 7.72 -7.38 2.30
CA ASP A 24 6.52 -7.39 3.16
C ASP A 24 5.57 -6.23 2.79
N GLU A 25 6.12 -5.06 2.51
CA GLU A 25 5.33 -3.89 2.12
C GLU A 25 4.67 -4.06 0.73
N LYS A 26 5.33 -4.78 -0.18
CA LYS A 26 4.72 -5.12 -1.49
C LYS A 26 3.54 -6.07 -1.32
N GLU A 27 3.68 -7.06 -0.44
CA GLU A 27 2.60 -8.00 -0.13
C GLU A 27 1.43 -7.28 0.57
N GLU A 28 1.73 -6.44 1.56
CA GLU A 28 0.75 -5.57 2.22
C GLU A 28 0.02 -4.69 1.20
N GLN A 29 0.75 -4.02 0.31
CA GLN A 29 0.16 -3.17 -0.73
C GLN A 29 -0.75 -3.96 -1.68
N ALA A 30 -0.38 -5.20 -2.04
CA ALA A 30 -1.18 -6.05 -2.92
C ALA A 30 -2.47 -6.54 -2.25
N ILE A 31 -2.42 -6.86 -0.96
CA ILE A 31 -3.61 -7.23 -0.16
C ILE A 31 -4.55 -6.02 -0.09
N LEU A 32 -4.04 -4.86 0.31
CA LEU A 32 -4.84 -3.65 0.43
C LEU A 32 -5.44 -3.23 -0.92
N ARG A 33 -4.70 -3.32 -2.03
CA ARG A 33 -5.27 -3.02 -3.36
C ARG A 33 -6.37 -4.00 -3.79
N ARG A 34 -6.24 -5.28 -3.44
CA ARG A 34 -7.30 -6.28 -3.73
C ARG A 34 -8.57 -6.01 -2.93
N GLU A 35 -8.44 -5.60 -1.67
CA GLU A 35 -9.59 -5.23 -0.82
C GLU A 35 -10.26 -3.93 -1.27
N TYR A 36 -9.56 -3.07 -2.02
CA TYR A 36 -10.07 -1.79 -2.50
C TYR A 36 -11.00 -1.92 -3.73
N ILE A 37 -10.77 -2.92 -4.57
CA ILE A 37 -11.55 -3.21 -5.79
C ILE A 37 -12.88 -3.87 -5.40
#